data_AF-A0A7S3PTL1-F1
#
_entry.id   AF-A0A7S3PTL1-F1
#
_cell.length_a   1.000
_cell.length_b   1.000
_cell.length_c   1.000
_cell.angle_alpha   90.00
_cell.angle_beta   90.00
_cell.angle_gamma   90.00
#
_symmetry.space_group_name_H-M   'P 1'
#
loop_
_entity.id
_entity.type
_entity.pdbx_description
1 polymer ?
#
loop_
_entity_poly.entity_id
_entity_poly.type
_entity_poly.pdbx_seq_one_letter_code
_entity_poly.pdbx_strand_id
1 'polypeptide(L)'
;KNVGNNRFRFIMESLQQLDKDLKGCGTMCGLLVFEGEPEVLLPKIWAALNAKTLSFDDFEENEPHSKKVDELVKGLAREHGVSIMCEASHCLHSPKAYDKVLKQGQYPKSFSQLQKVFSQLGPVPKPLPIVRLLPYSDEIFKLSAAQLPITKDVSDLCKAFPTR
;
A
#
# COMPACT_ATOMS: atom_id res chain seq x y z
N LYS A 1 9.95 -3.68 -16.93
CA LYS A 1 11.01 -2.70 -16.55
C LYS A 1 11.89 -3.38 -15.51
N ASN A 2 13.21 -3.45 -15.71
CA ASN A 2 14.10 -4.05 -14.71
C ASN A 2 14.32 -3.06 -13.55
N VAL A 3 14.21 -3.55 -12.32
CA VAL A 3 14.52 -2.78 -11.11
C VAL A 3 16.04 -2.81 -10.93
N GLY A 4 16.69 -1.64 -10.84
CA GLY A 4 18.13 -1.59 -10.59
C GLY A 4 18.50 -2.11 -9.20
N ASN A 5 19.70 -2.69 -9.06
CA ASN A 5 20.15 -3.35 -7.83
C ASN A 5 20.03 -2.46 -6.59
N ASN A 6 20.38 -1.18 -6.68
CA ASN A 6 20.28 -0.24 -5.55
C ASN A 6 18.83 -0.04 -5.11
N ARG A 7 17.90 0.13 -6.06
CA ARG A 7 16.47 0.26 -5.76
C ARG A 7 15.92 -1.02 -5.15
N PHE A 8 16.30 -2.17 -5.69
CA PHE A 8 15.87 -3.45 -5.15
C PHE A 8 16.35 -3.63 -3.70
N ARG A 9 17.64 -3.39 -3.44
CA ARG A 9 18.23 -3.45 -2.11
C ARG A 9 17.52 -2.51 -1.13
N PHE A 10 17.28 -1.26 -1.52
CA PHE A 10 16.56 -0.30 -0.69
C PHE A 10 15.14 -0.78 -0.32
N ILE A 11 14.40 -1.35 -1.28
CA ILE A 11 13.07 -1.89 -1.02
C ILE A 11 13.15 -3.07 -0.06
N MET A 12 14.10 -4.00 -0.26
CA MET A 12 14.26 -5.15 0.64
C MET A 12 14.61 -4.72 2.07
N GLU A 13 15.58 -3.82 2.25
CA GLU A 13 15.95 -3.29 3.57
C GLU A 13 14.75 -2.55 4.22
N SER A 14 13.96 -1.82 3.43
CA SER A 14 12.73 -1.17 3.91
C SER A 14 11.67 -2.17 4.38
N LEU A 15 11.46 -3.27 3.63
CA LEU A 15 10.51 -4.32 4.01
C LEU A 15 10.96 -5.07 5.27
N GLN A 16 12.27 -5.30 5.44
CA GLN A 16 12.82 -5.91 6.65
C GLN A 16 12.59 -5.03 7.89
N GLN A 17 12.81 -3.73 7.75
CA GLN A 17 12.56 -2.79 8.84
C GLN A 17 11.06 -2.70 9.16
N LEU A 18 10.19 -2.69 8.14
CA LEU A 18 8.74 -2.71 8.33
C LEU A 18 8.27 -3.98 9.06
N ASP A 19 8.78 -5.15 8.69
CA ASP A 19 8.48 -6.42 9.37
C ASP A 19 8.85 -6.37 10.86
N LYS A 20 10.04 -5.84 11.18
CA LYS A 20 10.49 -5.65 12.56
C LYS A 20 9.58 -4.70 13.33
N ASP A 21 9.18 -3.58 12.72
CA ASP A 21 8.31 -2.58 13.36
C ASP A 21 6.91 -3.13 13.62
N LEU A 22 6.35 -3.91 12.69
CA LEU A 22 5.07 -4.60 12.87
C LEU A 22 5.11 -5.60 14.01
N LYS A 23 6.18 -6.41 14.09
CA LYS A 23 6.43 -7.32 15.22
C LYS A 23 6.53 -6.57 16.55
N GLY A 24 7.18 -5.41 16.54
CA GLY A 24 7.24 -4.49 17.70
C GLY A 24 5.88 -3.91 18.11
N CYS A 25 4.92 -3.84 17.18
CA CYS A 25 3.54 -3.40 17.43
C CYS A 25 2.60 -4.54 17.86
N GLY A 26 3.13 -5.70 18.26
CA GLY A 26 2.37 -6.81 18.82
C GLY A 26 1.82 -7.81 17.79
N THR A 27 2.21 -7.73 16.52
CA THR A 27 1.88 -8.80 15.56
C THR A 27 2.89 -9.94 15.69
N MET A 28 2.42 -11.19 15.85
CA MET A 28 3.37 -12.33 15.92
C MET A 28 3.89 -12.75 14.55
N CYS A 29 3.10 -12.57 13.49
CA CYS A 29 3.47 -12.98 12.13
C CYS A 29 4.33 -11.95 11.38
N GLY A 30 4.39 -10.70 11.83
CA GLY A 30 5.05 -9.62 11.10
C GLY A 30 4.42 -9.34 9.74
N LEU A 31 5.25 -9.07 8.74
CA LEU A 31 4.87 -8.78 7.35
C LEU A 31 4.72 -10.07 6.54
N LEU A 32 3.55 -10.28 5.94
CA LEU A 32 3.29 -11.40 5.05
C LEU A 32 3.61 -11.01 3.60
N VAL A 33 4.48 -11.79 2.94
CA VAL A 33 4.84 -11.56 1.53
C VAL A 33 4.38 -12.72 0.68
N PHE A 34 3.62 -12.40 -0.37
CA PHE A 34 3.13 -13.36 -1.35
C PHE A 34 3.73 -13.05 -2.72
N GLU A 35 3.95 -14.09 -3.53
CA GLU A 35 4.44 -13.96 -4.90
C GLU A 35 3.39 -14.49 -5.89
N GLY A 36 3.00 -13.64 -6.84
CA GLY A 36 2.05 -13.97 -7.90
C GLY A 36 1.14 -12.81 -8.25
N GLU A 37 0.16 -13.07 -9.11
CA GLU A 37 -0.77 -12.05 -9.59
C GLU A 37 -1.85 -11.71 -8.54
N PRO A 38 -2.12 -10.42 -8.27
CA PRO A 38 -3.11 -10.00 -7.28
C PRO A 38 -4.50 -10.60 -7.51
N GLU A 39 -4.95 -10.71 -8.77
CA GLU A 39 -6.25 -11.28 -9.13
C GLU A 39 -6.45 -12.73 -8.70
N VAL A 40 -5.36 -13.50 -8.63
CA VAL A 40 -5.41 -14.91 -8.26
C VAL A 40 -5.21 -15.08 -6.75
N LEU A 41 -4.33 -14.26 -6.15
CA LEU A 41 -3.91 -14.42 -4.77
C LEU A 41 -4.88 -13.78 -3.78
N LEU A 42 -5.33 -12.56 -4.05
CA LEU A 42 -6.13 -11.80 -3.08
C LEU A 42 -7.44 -12.49 -2.70
N PRO A 43 -8.23 -13.06 -3.63
CA PRO A 43 -9.42 -13.82 -3.27
C PRO A 43 -9.15 -15.00 -2.33
N LYS A 44 -8.04 -15.72 -2.56
CA LYS A 44 -7.63 -16.86 -1.72
C LYS A 44 -7.22 -16.39 -0.33
N ILE A 45 -6.49 -15.27 -0.26
CA ILE A 45 -6.05 -14.67 1.00
C ILE A 45 -7.26 -14.17 1.80
N TRP A 46 -8.21 -13.48 1.18
CA TRP A 46 -9.40 -13.01 1.86
C TRP A 46 -10.25 -14.15 2.40
N ALA A 47 -10.40 -15.24 1.63
CA ALA A 47 -11.10 -16.43 2.08
C ALA A 47 -10.38 -17.10 3.27
N ALA A 48 -9.05 -17.29 3.18
CA ALA A 48 -8.27 -17.93 4.23
C ALA A 48 -8.22 -17.10 5.54
N LEU A 49 -8.19 -15.77 5.43
CA LEU A 49 -8.17 -14.85 6.58
C LEU A 49 -9.56 -14.45 7.09
N ASN A 50 -10.63 -14.84 6.38
CA ASN A 50 -11.98 -14.29 6.58
C ASN A 50 -11.97 -12.74 6.60
N ALA A 51 -11.25 -12.15 5.64
CA ALA A 51 -11.05 -10.71 5.57
C ALA A 51 -12.35 -9.98 5.23
N LYS A 52 -12.72 -8.98 6.03
CA LYS A 52 -13.92 -8.16 5.81
C LYS A 52 -13.62 -6.81 5.18
N THR A 53 -12.39 -6.35 5.35
CA THR A 53 -11.95 -5.01 4.92
C THR A 53 -10.56 -5.09 4.35
N LEU A 54 -10.37 -4.44 3.21
CA LEU A 54 -9.09 -4.19 2.58
C LEU A 54 -8.80 -2.69 2.64
N SER A 55 -7.58 -2.34 3.06
CA SER A 55 -7.08 -0.97 3.07
C SER A 55 -5.73 -0.89 2.37
N PHE A 56 -5.57 0.12 1.53
CA PHE A 56 -4.31 0.49 0.88
C PHE A 56 -4.36 1.98 0.51
N ASP A 57 -3.19 2.58 0.25
CA ASP A 57 -3.09 3.97 -0.18
C ASP A 57 -3.73 4.12 -1.57
N ASP A 58 -4.67 5.06 -1.74
CA ASP A 58 -5.30 5.27 -3.05
C ASP A 58 -4.30 5.95 -3.98
N PHE A 59 -3.88 5.25 -5.04
CA PHE A 59 -2.93 5.81 -5.98
C PHE A 59 -3.63 6.81 -6.91
N GLU A 60 -3.68 8.08 -6.48
CA GLU A 60 -4.34 9.17 -7.21
C GLU A 60 -3.46 9.81 -8.28
N GLU A 61 -2.20 9.37 -8.42
CA GLU A 61 -1.35 9.80 -9.52
C GLU A 61 -1.80 9.09 -10.81
N ASN A 62 -1.78 9.82 -11.94
CA ASN A 62 -2.22 9.30 -13.23
C ASN A 62 -1.22 8.30 -13.86
N GLU A 63 -0.62 7.40 -13.09
CA GLU A 63 0.15 6.28 -13.65
C GLU A 63 -0.82 5.21 -14.16
N PRO A 64 -0.86 4.92 -15.47
CA PRO A 64 -1.86 4.03 -16.04
C PRO A 64 -1.81 2.59 -15.51
N HIS A 65 -0.62 2.11 -15.13
CA HIS A 65 -0.44 0.73 -14.66
C HIS A 65 -1.03 0.54 -13.26
N SER A 66 -0.61 1.36 -12.30
CA SER A 66 -1.06 1.31 -10.91
C SER A 66 -2.57 1.52 -10.80
N LYS A 67 -3.12 2.48 -11.55
CA LYS A 67 -4.57 2.70 -11.61
C LYS A 67 -5.35 1.46 -12.07
N LYS A 68 -4.87 0.76 -13.10
CA LYS A 68 -5.53 -0.45 -13.61
C LYS A 68 -5.51 -1.57 -12.57
N VAL A 69 -4.40 -1.72 -11.85
CA VAL A 69 -4.27 -2.72 -10.78
C VAL A 69 -5.22 -2.39 -9.63
N ASP A 70 -5.25 -1.13 -9.19
CA ASP A 70 -6.15 -0.69 -8.12
C ASP A 70 -7.63 -0.87 -8.48
N GLU A 71 -8.03 -0.51 -9.71
CA GLU A 71 -9.40 -0.72 -10.19
C GLU A 71 -9.78 -2.21 -10.23
N LEU A 72 -8.85 -3.07 -10.65
CA LEU A 72 -9.03 -4.52 -10.64
C LEU A 72 -9.19 -5.05 -9.21
N VAL A 73 -8.34 -4.64 -8.28
CA VAL A 73 -8.39 -5.07 -6.87
C VAL A 73 -9.68 -4.58 -6.20
N LYS A 74 -10.07 -3.34 -6.46
CA LYS A 74 -11.35 -2.78 -5.98
C LYS A 74 -12.55 -3.53 -6.56
N GLY A 75 -12.48 -3.98 -7.81
CA GLY A 75 -13.50 -4.85 -8.43
C GLY A 75 -13.62 -6.19 -7.69
N LEU A 76 -12.49 -6.89 -7.55
CA LEU A 76 -12.41 -8.20 -6.89
C LEU A 76 -12.89 -8.16 -5.44
N ALA A 77 -12.52 -7.12 -4.69
CA ALA A 77 -12.96 -6.97 -3.30
C ALA A 77 -14.49 -6.87 -3.21
N ARG A 78 -15.13 -6.10 -4.10
CA ARG A 78 -16.60 -6.01 -4.15
C ARG A 78 -17.26 -7.34 -4.49
N GLU A 79 -16.71 -8.07 -5.45
CA GLU A 79 -17.22 -9.39 -5.85
C GLU A 79 -17.17 -10.41 -4.70
N HIS A 80 -16.17 -10.30 -3.83
CA HIS A 80 -15.98 -11.21 -2.69
C HIS A 80 -16.55 -10.67 -1.37
N GLY A 81 -17.32 -9.57 -1.40
CA GLY A 81 -17.94 -8.98 -0.21
C GLY A 81 -16.96 -8.33 0.76
N VAL A 82 -15.75 -7.99 0.31
CA VAL A 82 -14.72 -7.28 1.07
C VAL A 82 -14.91 -5.77 0.91
N SER A 83 -15.12 -5.08 2.02
CA SER A 83 -15.20 -3.61 2.03
C SER A 83 -13.84 -2.98 1.75
N ILE A 84 -13.84 -1.83 1.06
CA ILE A 84 -12.61 -1.12 0.70
C ILE A 84 -12.55 0.18 1.50
N MET A 85 -11.42 0.41 2.17
CA MET A 85 -11.11 1.67 2.85
C MET A 85 -9.77 2.18 2.33
N CYS A 86 -9.81 3.14 1.41
CA CYS A 86 -8.60 3.73 0.85
C CYS A 86 -8.57 5.22 1.16
N GLU A 87 -7.41 5.70 1.59
CA GLU A 87 -7.14 7.11 1.85
C GLU A 87 -5.87 7.49 1.11
N ALA A 88 -5.83 8.66 0.48
CA ALA A 88 -4.65 9.16 -0.22
C ALA A 88 -3.67 9.75 0.80
N SER A 89 -2.47 9.18 0.91
CA SER A 89 -1.47 9.61 1.90
C SER A 89 -0.13 10.05 1.30
N HIS A 90 0.10 9.76 0.02
CA HIS A 90 1.37 10.03 -0.66
C HIS A 90 1.70 11.52 -0.89
N CYS A 91 0.69 12.39 -1.03
CA CYS A 91 0.87 13.81 -1.33
C CYS A 91 0.40 14.71 -0.17
N LEU A 92 1.04 15.88 -0.01
CA LEU A 92 0.61 16.89 0.98
C LEU A 92 -0.83 17.35 0.75
N HIS A 93 -1.21 17.48 -0.52
CA HIS A 93 -2.58 17.63 -0.97
C HIS A 93 -2.79 16.69 -2.15
N SER A 94 -3.90 15.96 -2.16
CA SER A 94 -4.27 15.09 -3.28
C SER A 94 -4.42 15.87 -4.59
N PRO A 95 -4.16 15.24 -5.76
CA PRO A 95 -4.53 15.81 -7.06
C PRO A 95 -5.99 16.29 -7.11
N LYS A 96 -6.92 15.53 -6.49
CA LYS A 96 -8.34 15.92 -6.37
C LYS A 96 -8.55 17.22 -5.58
N ALA A 97 -7.67 17.57 -4.65
CA ALA A 97 -7.74 18.85 -3.95
C ALA A 97 -7.40 20.02 -4.90
N TYR A 98 -6.41 19.84 -5.78
CA TYR A 98 -6.08 20.85 -6.79
C TYR A 98 -7.20 21.06 -7.80
N ASP A 99 -7.91 20.01 -8.21
CA ASP A 99 -9.05 20.12 -9.13
C ASP A 99 -10.20 20.99 -8.59
N LYS A 100 -10.29 21.20 -7.27
CA LYS A 100 -11.32 22.07 -6.65
C LYS A 100 -11.01 23.56 -6.82
N VAL A 101 -9.73 23.91 -6.95
CA VAL A 101 -9.27 25.31 -7.04
C VAL A 101 -8.79 25.69 -8.44
N LEU A 102 -8.40 24.69 -9.25
CA LEU A 102 -8.01 24.86 -10.64
C LEU A 102 -9.23 24.73 -11.56
N LYS A 103 -9.27 25.55 -12.61
CA LYS A 103 -10.20 25.34 -13.73
C LYS A 103 -9.64 24.22 -14.61
N GLN A 104 -10.51 23.40 -15.19
CA GLN A 104 -10.11 22.35 -16.12
C GLN A 104 -9.16 22.89 -17.20
N GLY A 105 -8.01 22.23 -17.37
CA GLY A 105 -6.97 22.61 -18.34
C GLY A 105 -6.04 23.74 -17.90
N GLN A 106 -6.26 24.38 -16.74
CA GLN A 106 -5.40 25.43 -16.20
C GLN A 106 -4.46 24.92 -15.11
N TYR A 107 -3.57 24.00 -15.47
CA TYR A 107 -2.54 23.50 -14.55
C TYR A 107 -1.36 24.47 -14.46
N PRO A 108 -0.77 24.65 -13.25
CA PRO A 108 0.44 25.44 -13.08
C PRO A 108 1.57 24.96 -13.99
N LYS A 109 2.13 25.88 -14.79
CA LYS A 109 3.26 25.58 -15.70
C LYS A 109 4.60 26.00 -15.13
N SER A 110 4.60 26.68 -13.98
CA SER A 110 5.79 27.04 -13.23
C SER A 110 5.62 26.73 -11.76
N PHE A 111 6.75 26.53 -11.07
CA PHE A 111 6.74 26.25 -9.64
C PHE A 111 6.11 27.40 -8.84
N SER A 112 6.34 28.66 -9.22
CA SER A 112 5.72 29.82 -8.56
C SER A 112 4.20 29.84 -8.71
N GLN A 113 3.67 29.42 -9.87
CA GLN A 113 2.23 29.26 -10.04
C GLN A 113 1.70 28.14 -9.15
N LEU A 114 2.42 27.02 -9.05
CA LEU A 114 2.04 25.91 -8.17
C LEU A 114 2.00 26.34 -6.71
N GLN A 115 3.01 27.08 -6.24
CA GLN A 115 3.04 27.63 -4.88
C GLN A 115 1.84 28.56 -4.58
N LYS A 116 1.44 29.39 -5.55
CA LYS A 116 0.27 30.27 -5.42
C LYS A 116 -1.04 29.49 -5.31
N VAL A 117 -1.15 28.36 -6.00
CA VAL A 117 -2.32 27.48 -5.91
C VAL A 117 -2.28 26.68 -4.61
N PHE A 118 -1.10 26.16 -4.24
CA PHE A 118 -0.88 25.43 -3.00
C PHE A 118 -1.30 26.24 -1.77
N SER A 119 -0.96 27.54 -1.72
CA SER A 119 -1.36 28.40 -0.59
C SER A 119 -2.87 28.62 -0.46
N GLN A 120 -3.66 28.30 -1.49
CA GLN A 120 -5.13 28.39 -1.46
C GLN A 120 -5.79 27.11 -0.94
N LEU A 121 -5.09 25.97 -0.92
CA LEU A 121 -5.62 24.67 -0.49
C LEU A 121 -5.78 24.56 1.03
N GLY A 122 -5.32 25.55 1.78
CA GLY A 122 -5.36 25.57 3.25
C GLY A 122 -4.16 24.84 3.87
N PRO A 123 -4.21 24.55 5.18
CA PRO A 123 -3.14 23.87 5.87
C PRO A 123 -3.05 22.39 5.48
N VAL A 124 -1.82 21.88 5.40
CA VAL A 124 -1.56 20.44 5.20
C VAL A 124 -1.96 19.67 6.47
N PRO A 125 -2.65 18.52 6.34
CA PRO A 125 -2.95 17.65 7.48
C PRO A 125 -1.68 17.27 8.24
N LYS A 126 -1.74 17.29 9.57
CA LYS A 126 -0.63 16.82 10.39
C LYS A 126 -0.51 15.29 10.27
N PRO A 127 0.71 14.72 10.39
CA PRO A 127 0.89 13.28 10.45
C PRO A 127 0.05 12.65 11.56
N LEU A 128 -0.51 11.47 11.28
CA LEU A 128 -1.21 10.67 12.27
C LEU A 128 -0.22 10.16 13.34
N PRO A 129 -0.69 9.91 14.57
CA PRO A 129 0.15 9.35 15.62
C PRO A 129 0.63 7.94 15.23
N ILE A 130 1.83 7.58 15.71
CA ILE A 130 2.35 6.23 15.51
C ILE A 130 1.47 5.20 16.22
N VAL A 131 1.14 4.12 15.50
CA VAL A 131 0.44 2.98 16.07
C VAL A 131 1.43 2.19 16.93
N ARG A 132 1.10 1.95 18.20
CA ARG A 132 1.96 1.19 19.13
C ARG A 132 1.52 -0.26 19.34
N LEU A 133 0.25 -0.54 19.06
CA LEU A 133 -0.33 -1.86 19.19
C LEU A 133 -1.37 -2.03 18.08
N LEU A 134 -1.18 -3.05 17.25
CA LEU A 134 -2.16 -3.41 16.23
C LEU A 134 -3.20 -4.37 16.83
N PRO A 135 -4.49 -4.24 16.47
CA PRO A 135 -5.52 -5.17 16.89
C PRO A 135 -5.34 -6.49 16.11
N TYR A 136 -4.45 -7.34 16.62
CA TYR A 136 -4.09 -8.63 16.02
C TYR A 136 -4.39 -9.75 17.02
N SER A 137 -4.94 -10.87 16.55
CA SER A 137 -5.18 -12.06 17.38
C SER A 137 -4.54 -13.29 16.76
N ASP A 138 -3.81 -14.06 17.57
CA ASP A 138 -3.09 -15.26 17.12
C ASP A 138 -4.00 -16.37 16.59
N GLU A 139 -5.26 -16.40 17.03
CA GLU A 139 -6.24 -17.39 16.59
C GLU A 139 -6.57 -17.22 15.09
N ILE A 140 -6.75 -15.98 14.63
CA ILE A 140 -6.99 -15.66 13.21
C ILE A 140 -5.83 -16.18 12.35
N PHE A 141 -4.59 -16.00 12.82
CA PHE A 141 -3.43 -16.42 12.04
C PHE A 141 -3.25 -17.94 12.03
N LYS A 142 -3.39 -18.62 13.17
CA LYS A 142 -3.26 -20.09 13.26
C LYS A 142 -4.32 -20.84 12.46
N LEU A 143 -5.55 -20.31 12.40
CA LEU A 143 -6.63 -20.85 11.57
C LEU A 143 -6.32 -20.70 10.07
N SER A 144 -5.66 -19.61 9.68
CA SER A 144 -5.40 -19.27 8.27
C SER A 144 -4.10 -19.83 7.70
N ALA A 145 -3.05 -20.02 8.51
CA ALA A 145 -1.71 -20.37 8.05
C ALA A 145 -1.62 -21.72 7.31
N ALA A 146 -2.51 -22.67 7.60
CA ALA A 146 -2.58 -23.95 6.88
C ALA A 146 -3.16 -23.83 5.45
N GLN A 147 -3.80 -22.70 5.13
CA GLN A 147 -4.57 -22.48 3.90
C GLN A 147 -4.07 -21.28 3.08
N LEU A 148 -3.14 -20.50 3.64
CA LEU A 148 -2.55 -19.38 2.93
C LEU A 148 -1.65 -19.87 1.79
N PRO A 149 -1.68 -19.20 0.61
CA PRO A 149 -0.67 -19.43 -0.41
C PRO A 149 0.73 -19.19 0.17
N ILE A 150 1.73 -19.94 -0.33
CA ILE A 150 3.10 -19.96 0.22
C ILE A 150 3.60 -18.53 0.46
N THR A 151 3.78 -18.17 1.73
CA THR A 151 4.38 -16.90 2.14
C THR A 151 5.89 -17.01 2.07
N LYS A 152 6.57 -15.99 1.54
CA LYS A 152 8.02 -15.87 1.62
C LYS A 152 8.40 -15.06 2.85
N ASP A 153 9.41 -15.50 3.58
CA ASP A 153 10.06 -14.65 4.57
C ASP A 153 10.76 -13.51 3.82
N VAL A 154 10.69 -12.29 4.37
CA VAL A 154 11.37 -11.12 3.79
C VAL A 154 12.87 -11.40 3.63
N SER A 155 13.46 -12.16 4.55
CA SER A 155 14.87 -12.58 4.53
C SER A 155 15.20 -13.51 3.36
N ASP A 156 14.23 -14.31 2.90
CA ASP A 156 14.41 -15.21 1.76
C ASP A 156 14.30 -14.47 0.43
N LEU A 157 13.53 -13.37 0.36
CA LEU A 157 13.52 -12.47 -0.80
C LEU A 157 14.87 -11.80 -1.04
N CYS A 158 15.57 -11.45 0.04
CA CYS A 158 16.91 -10.85 -0.03
C CYS A 158 17.96 -11.79 -0.64
N LYS A 159 17.80 -13.11 -0.48
CA LYS A 159 18.74 -14.12 -1.01
C LYS A 159 18.56 -14.35 -2.52
N ALA A 160 17.38 -14.04 -3.07
CA ALA A 160 17.06 -14.27 -4.48
C ALA A 160 17.80 -13.31 -5.44
N PHE A 161 18.42 -12.24 -4.94
CA PHE A 161 19.20 -11.30 -5.73
C PHE A 161 20.61 -11.16 -5.13
N PRO A 162 21.59 -11.92 -5.64
CA PRO A 162 22.97 -11.80 -5.18
C PRO A 162 23.48 -10.38 -5.47
N THR A 163 23.93 -9.69 -4.43
CA THR A 163 24.75 -8.49 -4.54
C THR A 163 25.99 -8.84 -5.35
N ARG A 164 26.11 -8.31 -6.57
CA ARG A 164 27.40 -8.18 -7.24
C ARG A 164 28.14 -6.97 -6.68
#